data_AF-A0A651FCP3-F1
#
_entry.id   AF-A0A651FCP3-F1
#
_cell.length_a   1.000
_cell.length_b   1.000
_cell.length_c   1.000
_cell.angle_alpha   90.00
_cell.angle_beta   90.00
_cell.angle_gamma   90.00
#
_symmetry.space_group_name_H-M   'P 1'
#
loop_
_entity.id
_entity.type
_entity.pdbx_description
1 polymer ?
#
loop_
_entity_poly.entity_id
_entity_poly.type
_entity_poly.pdbx_seq_one_letter_code
_entity_poly.pdbx_strand_id
1 'polypeptide(L)' 'MATIHVSEIQKILADRGEKDALPWAWGGYFLEIRFDDPARQINTVDEELKNKVITTDCPYGIVTILFDKNGELQSIEIC' A
#
# COMPACT_ATOMS: atom_id res chain seq x y z
N MET A 1 4.72 2.64 19.48
CA MET A 1 4.03 2.57 18.17
C MET A 1 4.84 3.40 17.21
N ALA A 2 5.32 2.82 16.10
CA ALA A 2 5.93 3.60 15.03
C ALA A 2 4.81 4.07 14.09
N THR A 3 4.92 5.30 13.60
CA THR A 3 3.96 5.90 12.67
C THR A 3 4.76 6.57 11.57
N ILE A 4 4.31 6.40 10.33
CA ILE A 4 4.86 7.10 9.17
C ILE A 4 3.69 7.72 8.41
N HIS A 5 3.79 9.01 8.10
CA HIS A 5 2.77 9.68 7.31
C HIS A 5 3.00 9.43 5.81
N VAL A 6 1.92 9.34 5.03
CA VAL A 6 1.99 9.23 3.56
C VAL A 6 2.86 10.34 2.97
N SER A 7 2.75 11.57 3.48
CA SER A 7 3.59 12.70 3.06
C SER A 7 5.09 12.53 3.34
N GLU A 8 5.47 11.71 4.33
CA GLU A 8 6.87 11.35 4.56
C GLU A 8 7.35 10.34 3.52
N ILE A 9 6.52 9.33 3.21
CA ILE A 9 6.82 8.34 2.17
C ILE A 9 7.00 9.03 0.82
N GLN A 10 6.08 9.95 0.47
CA GLN A 10 6.14 10.73 -0.77
C GLN A 10 7.45 11.53 -0.90
N LYS A 11 7.92 12.15 0.19
CA LYS A 11 9.21 12.87 0.19
C LYS A 11 10.37 11.93 -0.05
N ILE A 12 10.40 10.78 0.64
CA ILE A 12 11.47 9.78 0.47
C ILE A 12 11.49 9.25 -0.97
N LEU A 13 10.33 9.00 -1.57
CA LEU A 13 10.22 8.55 -2.95
C LEU A 13 10.63 9.64 -3.95
N ALA A 14 10.20 10.88 -3.74
CA ALA A 14 10.61 12.01 -4.56
C ALA A 14 12.13 12.25 -4.52
N ASP A 15 12.76 12.11 -3.34
CA ASP A 15 14.21 12.22 -3.18
C ASP A 15 14.96 11.10 -3.93
N ARG A 16 14.31 9.96 -4.19
CA ARG A 16 14.83 8.87 -5.03
C ARG A 16 14.58 9.09 -6.53
N GLY A 17 13.77 10.08 -6.89
CA GLY A 17 13.41 10.41 -8.28
C GLY A 17 12.04 9.92 -8.72
N GLU A 18 11.30 9.23 -7.85
CA GLU A 18 9.93 8.72 -8.12
C GLU A 18 8.91 9.86 -7.95
N LYS A 19 8.82 10.72 -8.97
CA LYS A 19 8.02 11.95 -8.94
C LYS A 19 6.52 11.72 -9.11
N ASP A 20 6.12 10.53 -9.55
CA ASP A 20 4.73 10.06 -9.65
C ASP A 20 4.07 9.84 -8.29
N ALA A 21 4.86 9.66 -7.22
CA ALA A 21 4.37 9.64 -5.85
C ALA A 21 3.90 11.02 -5.34
N LEU A 22 4.22 12.12 -6.05
CA LEU A 22 3.91 13.47 -5.60
C LEU A 22 2.48 13.90 -5.99
N PRO A 23 1.77 14.67 -5.15
CA PRO A 23 0.40 15.11 -5.42
C PRO A 23 0.20 15.90 -6.73
N TRP A 24 1.27 16.49 -7.26
CA TRP A 24 1.27 17.28 -8.49
C TRP A 24 1.78 16.52 -9.72
N ALA A 25 1.96 15.19 -9.62
CA ALA A 25 2.28 14.36 -10.75
C ALA A 25 1.16 14.43 -11.82
N TRP A 26 1.57 14.42 -13.09
CA TRP A 26 0.62 14.38 -14.20
C TRP A 26 -0.09 13.03 -14.21
N GLY A 27 -1.41 13.05 -14.02
CA GLY A 27 -2.25 11.84 -13.94
C GLY A 27 -2.76 11.50 -12.54
N GLY A 28 -2.43 12.31 -11.53
CA GLY A 28 -2.70 12.00 -10.12
C GLY A 28 -1.47 11.36 -9.48
N TYR A 29 -1.49 11.21 -8.15
CA TYR A 29 -0.42 10.49 -7.46
C TYR A 29 -0.86 9.05 -7.22
N PHE A 30 0.08 8.13 -7.35
CA PHE A 30 -0.13 6.71 -7.03
C PHE A 30 0.90 6.29 -6.00
N LEU A 31 0.45 5.61 -4.95
CA LEU A 31 1.33 5.04 -3.95
C LEU A 31 0.95 3.59 -3.67
N GLU A 32 1.90 2.68 -3.90
CA GLU A 32 1.79 1.28 -3.50
C GLU A 32 2.78 0.99 -2.36
N ILE A 33 2.27 0.48 -1.24
CA ILE A 33 3.07 -0.05 -0.14
C ILE A 33 2.93 -1.55 -0.16
N ARG A 34 4.03 -2.24 -0.47
CA ARG A 34 4.11 -3.71 -0.57
C ARG A 34 4.57 -4.34 0.74
N PHE A 35 3.88 -5.39 1.15
CA PHE A 35 4.14 -6.19 2.34
C PHE A 35 4.50 -7.64 1.97
N ASP A 36 4.47 -7.98 0.68
CA ASP A 36 4.79 -9.31 0.15
C ASP A 36 6.30 -9.56 0.11
N ASP A 37 6.88 -9.81 1.28
CA ASP A 37 8.25 -10.30 1.39
C ASP A 37 8.30 -11.80 1.05
N PRO A 38 8.93 -12.21 -0.07
CA PRO A 38 9.02 -13.62 -0.45
C PRO A 38 9.84 -14.47 0.52
N ALA A 39 10.66 -13.86 1.38
CA ALA A 39 11.42 -14.58 2.41
C ALA A 39 10.61 -14.83 3.69
N ARG A 40 9.43 -14.22 3.83
CA ARG A 40 8.57 -14.39 5.00
C ARG A 40 7.88 -15.75 4.97
N GLN A 41 8.04 -16.51 6.05
CA GLN A 41 7.43 -17.83 6.21
C GLN A 41 6.01 -17.71 6.78
N ILE A 42 5.04 -18.31 6.10
CA ILE A 42 3.63 -18.27 6.48
C ILE A 42 3.23 -19.62 7.05
N ASN A 43 2.73 -19.60 8.29
CA ASN A 43 2.40 -20.82 9.04
C ASN A 43 0.89 -21.05 9.18
N THR A 44 0.06 -20.06 8.86
CA THR A 44 -1.39 -20.14 9.06
C THR A 44 -2.10 -19.30 8.01
N VAL A 45 -3.22 -19.83 7.50
CA VAL A 45 -4.07 -19.14 6.53
C VAL A 45 -5.21 -18.46 7.29
N ASP A 46 -5.40 -17.16 7.07
CA ASP A 46 -6.58 -16.42 7.46
C ASP A 46 -7.64 -16.58 6.37
N GLU A 47 -8.57 -17.51 6.57
CA GLU A 47 -9.64 -17.79 5.61
C GLU A 47 -10.66 -16.65 5.50
N GLU A 48 -10.74 -15.73 6.47
CA GLU A 48 -11.59 -14.55 6.34
C GLU A 48 -11.01 -13.57 5.34
N LEU A 49 -9.70 -13.33 5.39
CA LEU A 49 -9.03 -12.30 4.58
C LEU A 49 -8.45 -12.81 3.27
N LYS A 50 -8.33 -14.12 3.11
CA LYS A 50 -7.81 -14.77 1.91
C LYS A 50 -8.40 -14.24 0.62
N ASN A 51 -7.52 -13.73 -0.25
CA ASN A 51 -7.85 -13.12 -1.55
C ASN A 51 -8.87 -11.98 -1.47
N LYS A 52 -9.06 -11.35 -0.29
CA LYS A 52 -9.95 -10.20 -0.17
C LYS A 52 -9.30 -8.95 -0.74
N VAL A 53 -10.18 -8.11 -1.28
CA VAL A 53 -9.89 -6.74 -1.70
C VAL A 53 -10.84 -5.84 -0.92
N ILE A 54 -10.30 -4.93 -0.12
CA ILE A 54 -11.08 -3.95 0.64
C ILE A 54 -10.80 -2.58 0.04
N THR A 55 -11.84 -1.85 -0.33
CA THR A 55 -11.74 -0.48 -0.84
C THR A 55 -12.44 0.49 0.10
N THR A 56 -11.83 1.65 0.32
CA THR A 56 -12.41 2.71 1.17
C THR A 56 -11.94 4.09 0.73
N ASP A 57 -12.79 5.09 0.88
CA ASP A 57 -12.46 6.48 0.57
C ASP A 57 -11.72 7.14 1.74
N CYS A 58 -10.73 7.98 1.43
CA CYS A 58 -10.05 8.83 2.39
C CYS A 58 -9.79 10.23 1.80
N PRO A 59 -9.35 11.22 2.60
CA PRO A 59 -9.04 12.57 2.10
C PRO A 59 -7.98 12.63 1.00
N TYR A 60 -7.19 11.56 0.85
CA TYR A 60 -6.13 11.46 -0.14
C TYR A 60 -6.58 10.72 -1.41
N GLY A 61 -7.78 10.12 -1.46
CA GLY A 61 -8.24 9.31 -2.58
C GLY A 61 -8.84 7.98 -2.15
N ILE A 62 -8.89 7.03 -3.07
CA ILE A 62 -9.36 5.67 -2.79
C ILE A 62 -8.18 4.86 -2.26
N VAL A 63 -8.39 4.18 -1.14
CA VAL A 63 -7.45 3.22 -0.59
C VAL A 63 -7.93 1.81 -0.93
N THR A 64 -7.07 1.03 -1.57
CA THR A 64 -7.29 -0.39 -1.82
C THR A 64 -6.33 -1.21 -0.97
N ILE A 65 -6.86 -2.11 -0.15
CA ILE A 65 -6.12 -3.02 0.72
C ILE A 65 -6.27 -4.42 0.13
N LEU A 66 -5.14 -5.02 -0.25
CA LEU A 66 -5.07 -6.32 -0.91
C LEU A 66 -4.53 -7.37 0.06
N PHE A 67 -5.17 -8.53 0.11
CA PHE A 67 -4.74 -9.68 0.89
C PHE A 67 -4.41 -10.86 -0.03
N ASP A 68 -3.37 -11.61 0.31
CA ASP A 68 -2.88 -12.73 -0.51
C ASP A 68 -3.72 -14.01 -0.33
N LYS A 69 -3.30 -15.10 -0.98
CA LYS A 69 -3.93 -16.42 -0.89
C LYS A 69 -3.91 -17.07 0.50
N ASN A 70 -3.13 -16.52 1.42
CA ASN A 70 -3.03 -16.94 2.80
C ASN A 70 -3.76 -15.97 3.75
N GLY A 71 -4.34 -14.89 3.22
CA GLY A 71 -4.99 -13.85 4.00
C GLY A 71 -4.02 -12.89 4.69
N GLU A 72 -2.74 -12.89 4.31
CA GLU A 72 -1.80 -11.87 4.76
C GLU A 72 -1.95 -10.59 3.94
N LEU A 73 -1.68 -9.44 4.56
CA LEU A 73 -1.64 -8.15 3.87
C LEU A 73 -0.56 -8.20 2.78
N GLN A 74 -0.98 -8.00 1.53
CA GLN A 74 -0.11 -8.00 0.35
C GLN A 74 0.33 -6.59 -0.01
N SER A 75 -0.62 -5.67 -0.16
CA SER A 75 -0.34 -4.27 -0.47
C SER A 75 -1.43 -3.33 -0.02
N ILE A 76 -1.05 -2.06 0.15
CA ILE A 76 -1.96 -0.93 0.30
C ILE A 76 -1.67 0.04 -0.84
N GLU A 77 -2.69 0.32 -1.64
CA GLU A 77 -2.63 1.21 -2.79
C GLU A 77 -3.46 2.47 -2.51
N ILE A 78 -2.93 3.63 -2.89
CA ILE A 78 -3.63 4.91 -2.77
C ILE A 78 -3.59 5.63 -4.13
N CYS A 79 -4.76 6.00 -4.63
CA CYS A 79 -4.96 6.64 -5.94
C CYS A 79 -6.07 7.70 -5.94
#